data_AF-W7L9E6-F1
#
_entry.id   AF-W7L9E6-F1
#
_cell.length_a   1.000
_cell.length_b   1.000
_cell.length_c   1.000
_cell.angle_alpha   90.00
_cell.angle_beta   90.00
_cell.angle_gamma   90.00
#
_symmetry.space_group_name_H-M   'P 1'
#
loop_
_entity.id
_entity.type
_entity.pdbx_description
1 polymer ?
#
loop_
_entity_poly.entity_id
_entity_poly.type
_entity_poly.pdbx_seq_one_letter_code
_entity_poly.pdbx_strand_id
1 'polypeptide(L)'
;MAITGGSEYAAKITVSLSQIRNMQRAQQDIWTEGFKNNNYSKLQSLLGTTATVLGLVFVASTPAGIVAGVTGLVVGLAPSAKNTLQNLVYNGYWEMGYLERFMEDNPKYDLMEVELPFIEYTVDGKRIRFVTGRGVIKRVHSGSGWITL
;
A
#
# COMPACT_ATOMS: atom_id res chain seq x y z
N MET A 1 -11.74 16.43 -13.78
CA MET A 1 -11.23 15.58 -12.69
C MET A 1 -10.42 16.47 -11.77
N ALA A 2 -10.79 16.56 -10.50
CA ALA A 2 -10.08 17.38 -9.53
C ALA A 2 -9.20 16.47 -8.66
N ILE A 3 -7.89 16.67 -8.76
CA ILE A 3 -6.94 16.07 -7.82
C ILE A 3 -6.56 17.17 -6.84
N THR A 4 -6.78 16.92 -5.55
CA THR A 4 -6.37 17.85 -4.49
C THR A 4 -5.33 17.20 -3.58
N GLY A 5 -4.16 17.86 -3.50
CA GLY A 5 -3.07 17.59 -2.57
C GLY A 5 -2.36 16.23 -2.74
N GLY A 6 -1.07 16.21 -2.41
CA GLY A 6 -0.37 15.00 -1.98
C GLY A 6 0.08 15.22 -0.54
N SER A 7 -0.55 14.55 0.43
CA SER A 7 -0.17 14.66 1.84
C SER A 7 0.64 13.45 2.25
N GLU A 8 1.83 13.68 2.78
CA GLU A 8 2.67 12.63 3.35
C GLU A 8 2.45 12.54 4.86
N TYR A 9 2.29 11.32 5.37
CA TYR A 9 2.16 11.07 6.79
C TYR A 9 2.60 9.65 7.13
N ALA A 10 2.87 9.38 8.41
CA ALA A 10 3.09 8.03 8.90
C ALA A 10 1.87 7.54 9.68
N ALA A 11 1.47 6.29 9.50
CA ALA A 11 0.37 5.69 10.24
C ALA A 11 0.73 4.28 10.72
N LYS A 12 0.28 3.97 11.94
CA LYS A 12 0.43 2.66 12.54
C LYS A 12 -0.65 1.72 12.03
N ILE A 13 -0.25 0.52 11.63
CA ILE A 13 -1.15 -0.58 11.31
C ILE A 13 -0.66 -1.85 12.01
N THR A 14 -1.62 -2.72 12.33
CA THR A 14 -1.33 -4.06 12.84
C THR A 14 -1.58 -5.08 11.75
N VAL A 15 -0.58 -5.89 11.43
CA VAL A 15 -0.60 -6.81 10.29
C VAL A 15 0.01 -8.16 10.64
N SER A 16 -0.54 -9.23 10.07
CA SER A 16 0.07 -10.56 10.03
C SER A 16 0.97 -10.72 8.81
N LEU A 17 1.75 -11.82 8.75
CA LEU A 17 2.56 -12.18 7.58
C LEU A 17 1.73 -12.27 6.29
N SER A 18 0.55 -12.89 6.35
CA SER A 18 -0.33 -13.01 5.16
C SER A 18 -0.86 -11.65 4.71
N GLN A 19 -1.13 -10.75 5.65
CA GLN A 19 -1.52 -9.38 5.33
C GLN A 19 -0.35 -8.63 4.68
N ILE A 20 0.86 -8.67 5.24
CA ILE A 20 2.04 -8.03 4.64
C ILE A 20 2.23 -8.46 3.17
N ARG A 21 2.16 -9.78 2.90
CA ARG A 21 2.27 -10.33 1.53
C ARG A 21 1.20 -9.78 0.59
N ASN A 22 -0.05 -9.78 1.04
CA ASN A 22 -1.15 -9.26 0.23
C ASN A 22 -1.02 -7.75 -0.01
N MET A 23 -0.53 -6.99 0.99
CA MET A 23 -0.31 -5.55 0.87
C MET A 23 0.78 -5.24 -0.14
N GLN A 24 1.91 -5.93 -0.04
CA GLN A 24 3.02 -5.84 -0.97
C GLN A 24 2.57 -6.19 -2.39
N ARG A 25 1.85 -7.30 -2.56
CA ARG A 25 1.31 -7.72 -3.86
C ARG A 25 0.33 -6.69 -4.43
N ALA A 26 -0.61 -6.21 -3.64
CA ALA A 26 -1.57 -5.20 -4.08
C ALA A 26 -0.86 -3.93 -4.59
N GLN A 27 0.18 -3.47 -3.88
CA GLN A 27 0.92 -2.28 -4.30
C GLN A 27 1.83 -2.55 -5.51
N GLN A 28 2.41 -3.75 -5.62
CA GLN A 28 3.13 -4.18 -6.82
C GLN A 28 2.20 -4.21 -8.05
N ASP A 29 0.98 -4.71 -7.91
CA ASP A 29 -0.01 -4.76 -8.97
C ASP A 29 -0.42 -3.34 -9.40
N ILE A 30 -0.60 -2.42 -8.45
CA ILE A 30 -0.86 -1.01 -8.75
C ILE A 30 0.31 -0.37 -9.51
N TRP A 31 1.55 -0.59 -9.08
CA TRP A 31 2.70 -0.08 -9.80
C TRP A 31 2.76 -0.64 -11.23
N THR A 32 2.63 -1.95 -11.38
CA THR A 32 2.78 -2.66 -12.66
C THR A 32 1.64 -2.33 -13.61
N GLU A 33 0.40 -2.56 -13.19
CA GLU A 33 -0.76 -2.45 -14.08
C GLU A 33 -1.40 -1.07 -14.03
N GLY A 34 -1.29 -0.35 -12.91
CA GLY A 34 -1.83 1.01 -12.77
C GLY A 34 -0.95 2.08 -13.40
N PHE A 35 0.34 2.13 -13.05
CA PHE A 35 1.24 3.20 -13.48
C PHE A 35 2.05 2.86 -14.75
N LYS A 36 2.58 1.63 -14.83
CA LYS A 36 3.48 1.23 -15.91
C LYS A 36 2.74 0.78 -17.17
N ASN A 37 1.80 -0.16 -17.04
CA ASN A 37 1.10 -0.74 -18.19
C ASN A 37 -0.25 -0.06 -18.51
N ASN A 38 -0.84 0.66 -17.54
CA ASN A 38 -2.20 1.22 -17.61
C ASN A 38 -3.29 0.18 -17.96
N ASN A 39 -3.13 -1.07 -17.50
CA ASN A 39 -4.08 -2.16 -17.71
C ASN A 39 -5.06 -2.28 -16.53
N TYR A 40 -6.04 -1.38 -16.50
CA TYR A 40 -6.96 -1.24 -15.37
C TYR A 40 -7.91 -2.43 -15.18
N SER A 41 -8.27 -3.13 -16.26
CA SER A 41 -9.06 -4.37 -16.17
C SER A 41 -8.28 -5.49 -15.47
N LYS A 42 -7.00 -5.64 -15.80
CA LYS A 42 -6.11 -6.60 -15.12
C LYS A 42 -5.84 -6.18 -13.68
N LEU A 43 -5.61 -4.88 -13.44
CA LEU A 43 -5.46 -4.35 -12.08
C LEU A 43 -6.67 -4.69 -11.21
N GLN A 44 -7.89 -4.47 -11.71
CA GLN A 44 -9.12 -4.79 -10.97
C GLN A 44 -9.20 -6.28 -10.59
N SER A 45 -8.86 -7.16 -11.54
CA SER A 45 -8.83 -8.61 -11.30
C SER A 45 -7.82 -8.99 -10.22
N LEU A 46 -6.59 -8.47 -10.33
CA LEU A 46 -5.51 -8.74 -9.38
C LEU A 46 -5.82 -8.22 -7.96
N LEU A 47 -6.35 -7.00 -7.84
CA LEU A 47 -6.79 -6.45 -6.56
C LEU A 47 -7.95 -7.24 -5.93
N GLY A 48 -8.76 -7.92 -6.73
CA GLY A 48 -9.76 -8.86 -6.23
C GLY A 48 -9.15 -10.02 -5.44
N THR A 49 -7.93 -10.44 -5.78
CA THR A 49 -7.23 -11.54 -5.08
C THR A 49 -6.61 -11.10 -3.74
N THR A 50 -6.41 -9.79 -3.54
CA THR A 50 -5.84 -9.18 -2.33
C THR A 50 -6.86 -8.32 -1.59
N ALA A 51 -8.16 -8.54 -1.82
CA ALA A 51 -9.25 -7.72 -1.28
C ALA A 51 -9.22 -7.54 0.25
N THR A 52 -8.73 -8.54 0.98
CA THR A 52 -8.69 -8.57 2.45
C THR A 52 -7.82 -7.50 3.10
N VAL A 53 -6.84 -6.97 2.38
CA VAL A 53 -5.92 -5.94 2.91
C VAL A 53 -6.19 -4.54 2.38
N LEU A 54 -7.16 -4.40 1.46
CA LEU A 54 -7.39 -3.12 0.81
C LEU A 54 -7.76 -2.04 1.81
N GLY A 55 -8.61 -2.35 2.80
CA GLY A 55 -8.96 -1.39 3.86
C GLY A 55 -7.83 -1.07 4.86
N LEU A 56 -6.77 -1.88 4.91
CA LEU A 56 -5.61 -1.64 5.77
C LEU A 56 -4.65 -0.64 5.11
N VAL A 57 -4.42 -0.80 3.81
CA VAL A 57 -3.43 -0.02 3.06
C VAL A 57 -4.05 1.17 2.36
N PHE A 58 -5.24 1.00 1.81
CA PHE A 58 -5.91 2.00 1.00
C PHE A 58 -7.15 2.52 1.74
N VAL A 59 -7.41 3.82 1.62
CA VAL A 59 -8.67 4.37 2.10
C VAL A 59 -9.84 3.89 1.23
N ALA A 60 -9.60 3.67 -0.06
CA ALA A 60 -10.50 2.95 -0.95
C ALA A 60 -10.41 1.44 -0.68
N SER A 61 -11.43 0.87 -0.05
CA SER A 61 -11.45 -0.54 0.38
C SER A 61 -11.90 -1.53 -0.69
N THR A 62 -12.19 -1.09 -1.91
CA THR A 62 -12.66 -1.96 -3.00
C THR A 62 -11.73 -1.92 -4.21
N PRO A 63 -11.58 -3.05 -4.95
CA PRO A 63 -10.77 -3.08 -6.18
C PRO A 63 -11.17 -1.98 -7.17
N ALA A 64 -12.47 -1.81 -7.40
CA ALA A 64 -12.98 -0.78 -8.32
C ALA A 64 -12.69 0.65 -7.82
N GLY A 65 -12.78 0.89 -6.50
CA GLY A 65 -12.47 2.19 -5.91
C GLY A 65 -10.99 2.56 -6.07
N ILE A 66 -10.10 1.59 -5.86
CA ILE A 66 -8.65 1.78 -6.06
C ILE A 66 -8.35 2.02 -7.53
N VAL A 67 -8.89 1.22 -8.44
CA VAL A 67 -8.69 1.38 -9.89
C VAL A 67 -9.14 2.78 -10.34
N ALA A 68 -10.31 3.23 -9.92
CA ALA A 68 -10.79 4.58 -10.22
C ALA A 68 -9.83 5.67 -9.71
N GLY A 69 -9.34 5.52 -8.47
CA GLY A 69 -8.37 6.45 -7.88
C GLY A 69 -7.05 6.47 -8.66
N VAL A 70 -6.49 5.31 -9.00
CA VAL A 70 -5.24 5.19 -9.76
C VAL A 70 -5.38 5.76 -11.16
N THR A 71 -6.44 5.39 -11.90
CA THR A 71 -6.72 5.97 -13.23
C THR A 71 -6.80 7.48 -13.16
N GLY A 72 -7.45 8.00 -12.12
CA GLY A 72 -7.57 9.45 -11.96
C GLY A 72 -6.24 10.14 -11.71
N LEU A 73 -5.37 9.57 -10.88
CA LEU A 73 -4.01 10.07 -10.67
C LEU A 73 -3.19 10.03 -11.96
N VAL A 74 -3.27 8.92 -12.71
CA VAL A 74 -2.51 8.76 -13.96
C VAL A 74 -2.91 9.80 -15.01
N VAL A 75 -4.20 10.14 -15.10
CA VAL A 75 -4.72 11.11 -16.07
C VAL A 75 -4.53 12.55 -15.60
N GLY A 76 -4.68 12.83 -14.30
CA GLY A 76 -4.72 14.19 -13.79
C GLY A 76 -3.39 14.75 -13.27
N LEU A 77 -2.38 13.92 -13.00
CA LEU A 77 -1.06 14.41 -12.56
C LEU A 77 -0.21 14.87 -13.74
N ALA A 78 0.54 15.94 -13.53
CA ALA A 78 1.60 16.35 -14.45
C ALA A 78 2.65 15.22 -14.61
N PRO A 79 3.30 15.06 -15.78
CA PRO A 79 4.22 13.95 -16.03
C PRO A 79 5.31 13.75 -14.98
N SER A 80 5.91 14.84 -14.47
CA SER A 80 6.94 14.77 -13.41
C SER A 80 6.38 14.27 -12.07
N ALA A 81 5.19 14.74 -11.69
CA ALA A 81 4.50 14.30 -10.47
C ALA A 81 4.06 12.83 -10.58
N LYS A 82 3.56 12.41 -11.77
CA LYS A 82 3.24 11.02 -12.05
C LYS A 82 4.47 10.12 -11.92
N ASN A 83 5.60 10.50 -12.51
CA ASN A 83 6.84 9.72 -12.41
C ASN A 83 7.35 9.62 -10.97
N THR A 84 7.26 10.72 -10.22
CA THR A 84 7.63 10.75 -8.79
C THR A 84 6.75 9.78 -7.99
N LEU A 85 5.42 9.85 -8.17
CA LEU A 85 4.49 8.95 -7.52
C LEU A 85 4.73 7.49 -7.90
N GLN A 86 4.95 7.21 -9.19
CA GLN A 86 5.26 5.85 -9.66
C GLN A 86 6.50 5.28 -8.97
N ASN A 87 7.55 6.09 -8.77
CA ASN A 87 8.74 5.67 -8.05
C ASN A 87 8.47 5.46 -6.55
N LEU A 88 7.65 6.30 -5.92
CA LEU A 88 7.27 6.12 -4.52
C LEU A 88 6.46 4.83 -4.30
N VAL A 89 5.50 4.52 -5.20
CA VAL A 89 4.74 3.27 -5.15
C VAL A 89 5.65 2.06 -5.35
N TYR A 90 6.63 2.16 -6.27
CA TYR A 90 7.67 1.13 -6.45
C TYR A 90 8.45 0.89 -5.15
N ASN A 91 9.00 1.96 -4.57
CA ASN A 91 9.79 1.90 -3.35
C ASN A 91 8.96 1.28 -2.22
N GLY A 92 7.71 1.70 -2.06
CA GLY A 92 6.83 1.17 -1.04
C GLY A 92 6.62 -0.35 -1.13
N TYR A 93 6.34 -0.90 -2.31
CA TYR A 93 6.14 -2.34 -2.41
C TYR A 93 7.45 -3.10 -2.20
N TRP A 94 8.56 -2.59 -2.73
CA TRP A 94 9.87 -3.20 -2.56
C TRP A 94 10.28 -3.27 -1.09
N GLU A 95 10.13 -2.15 -0.39
CA GLU A 95 10.53 -2.00 1.00
C GLU A 95 9.61 -2.79 1.96
N MET A 96 8.34 -3.02 1.61
CA MET A 96 7.47 -3.92 2.39
C MET A 96 8.02 -5.35 2.47
N GLY A 97 8.86 -5.78 1.52
CA GLY A 97 9.54 -7.07 1.59
C GLY A 97 10.46 -7.24 2.81
N TYR A 98 10.92 -6.15 3.44
CA TYR A 98 11.65 -6.24 4.70
C TYR A 98 10.76 -6.65 5.88
N LEU A 99 9.48 -6.26 5.86
CA LEU A 99 8.51 -6.66 6.89
C LEU A 99 8.15 -8.13 6.75
N GLU A 100 8.00 -8.60 5.51
CA GLU A 100 7.78 -10.01 5.19
C GLU A 100 8.95 -10.85 5.71
N ARG A 101 10.18 -10.54 5.30
CA ARG A 101 11.38 -11.27 5.74
C ARG A 101 11.52 -11.29 7.26
N PHE A 102 11.27 -10.16 7.93
CA PHE A 102 11.33 -10.12 9.39
C PHE A 102 10.35 -11.12 10.04
N MET A 103 9.12 -11.21 9.54
CA MET A 103 8.12 -12.16 10.07
C MET A 103 8.45 -13.61 9.71
N GLU A 104 9.01 -13.86 8.54
CA GLU A 104 9.49 -15.20 8.13
C GLU A 104 10.65 -15.68 9.00
N ASP A 105 11.61 -14.80 9.28
CA ASP A 105 12.77 -15.09 10.13
C ASP A 105 12.38 -15.23 11.62
N ASN A 106 11.19 -14.77 12.01
CA ASN A 106 10.68 -14.81 13.37
C ASN A 106 9.28 -15.46 13.45
N PRO A 107 9.15 -16.76 13.15
CA PRO A 107 7.86 -17.44 13.01
C PRO A 107 7.06 -17.55 14.33
N LYS A 108 7.68 -17.22 15.46
CA LYS A 108 7.01 -17.10 16.77
C LYS A 108 6.08 -15.88 16.87
N TYR A 109 6.20 -14.92 15.94
CA TYR A 109 5.36 -13.74 15.89
C TYR A 109 4.21 -13.92 14.91
N ASP A 110 2.99 -13.62 15.35
CA ASP A 110 1.76 -13.73 14.56
C ASP A 110 1.25 -12.37 14.06
N LEU A 111 1.54 -11.29 14.79
CA LEU A 111 1.23 -9.91 14.40
C LEU A 111 2.42 -8.97 14.57
N MET A 112 2.43 -7.92 13.77
CA MET A 112 3.38 -6.82 13.80
C MET A 112 2.60 -5.50 13.81
N GLU A 113 2.93 -4.60 14.74
CA GLU A 113 2.56 -3.19 14.61
C GLU A 113 3.70 -2.46 13.91
N VAL A 114 3.41 -1.91 12.74
CA VAL A 114 4.35 -1.17 11.91
C VAL A 114 3.80 0.23 11.64
N GLU A 115 4.67 1.22 11.75
CA GLU A 115 4.40 2.60 11.33
C GLU A 115 4.90 2.78 9.90
N LEU A 116 3.96 2.79 8.94
CA LEU A 116 4.27 2.91 7.51
C LEU A 116 4.16 4.37 7.06
N PRO A 117 5.09 4.85 6.21
CA PRO A 117 4.94 6.12 5.53
C PRO A 117 3.96 5.98 4.37
N PHE A 118 3.02 6.91 4.28
CA PHE A 118 2.01 6.99 3.24
C PHE A 118 2.09 8.31 2.50
N ILE A 119 1.78 8.27 1.20
CA ILE A 119 1.37 9.44 0.43
C ILE A 119 -0.12 9.28 0.08
N GLU A 120 -0.93 10.29 0.35
CA GLU A 120 -2.38 10.29 0.13
C GLU A 120 -2.81 11.39 -0.83
N TYR A 121 -3.76 11.05 -1.69
CA TYR A 121 -4.39 11.94 -2.66
C TYR A 121 -5.91 11.87 -2.54
N THR A 122 -6.57 12.97 -2.87
CA THR A 122 -8.02 13.00 -3.11
C THR A 122 -8.28 13.08 -4.61
N VAL A 123 -9.02 12.12 -5.14
CA VAL A 123 -9.43 11.99 -6.55
C VAL A 123 -10.94 11.94 -6.59
N ASP A 124 -11.57 12.98 -7.14
CA ASP A 124 -13.04 13.11 -7.23
C ASP A 124 -13.75 12.83 -5.88
N GLY A 125 -13.21 13.42 -4.80
CA GLY A 125 -13.75 13.30 -3.44
C GLY A 125 -13.44 11.96 -2.73
N LYS A 126 -12.76 11.02 -3.40
CA LYS A 126 -12.32 9.75 -2.81
C LYS A 126 -10.84 9.81 -2.49
N ARG A 127 -10.47 9.27 -1.33
CA ARG A 127 -9.08 9.21 -0.89
C ARG A 127 -8.44 7.91 -1.33
N ILE A 128 -7.20 7.99 -1.79
CA ILE A 128 -6.34 6.85 -2.09
C ILE A 128 -4.96 7.17 -1.54
N ARG A 129 -4.30 6.17 -0.95
CA ARG A 129 -2.96 6.33 -0.38
C ARG A 129 -2.07 5.17 -0.76
N PHE A 130 -0.77 5.39 -0.77
CA PHE A 130 0.23 4.39 -1.10
C PHE A 130 1.31 4.39 -0.03
N VAL A 131 1.82 3.22 0.31
CA VAL A 131 3.02 3.11 1.14
C VAL A 131 4.20 3.59 0.28
N THR A 132 5.09 4.40 0.85
CA THR A 132 6.22 4.99 0.10
C THR A 132 7.59 4.47 0.53
N GLY A 133 7.65 3.66 1.60
CA GLY A 133 8.90 3.15 2.15
C GLY A 133 8.71 2.08 3.22
N ARG A 134 9.81 1.68 3.85
CA ARG A 134 9.93 0.51 4.72
C ARG A 134 9.03 0.51 5.96
N GLY A 135 8.80 1.69 6.51
CA GLY A 135 8.21 1.83 7.83
C GLY A 135 9.10 1.33 8.97
N VAL A 136 8.60 1.50 10.18
CA VAL A 136 9.30 1.19 11.43
C VAL A 136 8.46 0.21 12.23
N ILE A 137 9.02 -0.97 12.51
CA ILE A 137 8.42 -1.96 13.40
C ILE A 137 8.43 -1.37 14.82
N LYS A 138 7.27 -1.25 15.45
CA LYS A 138 7.15 -0.70 16.82
C LYS A 138 7.07 -1.79 17.87
N ARG A 139 6.31 -2.85 17.56
CA ARG A 139 6.14 -4.01 18.44
C ARG A 139 5.64 -5.21 17.65
N VAL A 140 5.84 -6.38 18.23
CA VAL A 140 5.44 -7.68 17.67
C VAL A 140 4.59 -8.42 18.70
N HIS A 141 3.66 -9.23 18.24
CA HIS A 141 2.84 -10.07 19.10
C HIS A 141 3.35 -11.52 19.01
N SER A 142 3.27 -12.24 20.12
CA SER A 142 3.49 -13.68 20.19
C SER A 142 2.44 -14.31 21.11
N GLY A 143 2.50 -15.62 21.32
CA GLY A 143 1.66 -16.29 22.32
C GLY A 143 1.79 -15.74 23.75
N SER A 144 2.86 -14.99 24.07
CA SER A 144 3.05 -14.32 25.37
C SER A 144 2.56 -12.87 25.40
N GLY A 145 1.95 -12.37 24.31
CA GLY A 145 1.47 -11.00 24.17
C GLY A 145 2.43 -10.10 23.38
N TRP A 146 2.28 -8.79 23.56
CA TRP A 146 3.04 -7.77 22.81
C TRP A 146 4.44 -7.53 23.38
N ILE A 147 5.43 -7.47 22.49
CA ILE A 147 6.84 -7.21 22.76
C ILE A 147 7.26 -5.96 21.98
N THR A 148 7.76 -4.94 22.67
CA THR A 148 8.32 -3.73 22.05
C THR A 148 9.76 -4.01 21.61
N LEU A 149 10.14 -3.54 20.43
CA LEU A 149 11.49 -3.68 19.87
C LEU A 149 12.31 -2.40 20.05
#